data_AF-A0A5N9HVT9-F1
#
_entry.id   AF-A0A5N9HVT9-F1
#
_cell.length_a   1.000
_cell.length_b   1.000
_cell.length_c   1.000
_cell.angle_alpha   90.00
_cell.angle_beta   90.00
_cell.angle_gamma   90.00
#
_symmetry.space_group_name_H-M   'P 1'
#
loop_
_entity.id
_entity.type
_entity.pdbx_description
1 polymer ?
#
loop_
_entity_poly.entity_id
_entity_poly.type
_entity_poly.pdbx_seq_one_letter_code
_entity_poly.pdbx_strand_id
1 'polypeptide(L)' 'MNFGRAHQGEKTVIASSATSTGGYRKAVDLIAQGAVNVKPLISALVPLDRGIEDGFERMLRPNKNVYRILVGNG' A
#
# COMPACT_ATOMS: atom_id res chain seq x y z
N MET A 1 -19.50 -48.27 13.90
CA MET A 1 -19.58 -46.81 13.76
C MET A 1 -18.21 -46.24 14.07
N ASN A 2 -17.60 -45.50 13.15
CA ASN A 2 -16.33 -44.81 13.40
C ASN A 2 -16.43 -43.40 12.82
N PHE A 3 -16.74 -42.44 13.70
CA PHE A 3 -16.85 -41.02 13.40
C PHE A 3 -15.43 -40.44 13.39
N GLY A 4 -14.75 -40.48 12.24
CA GLY A 4 -13.36 -40.07 12.14
C GLY A 4 -13.07 -39.22 10.90
N ARG A 5 -13.14 -37.89 11.06
CA ARG A 5 -12.39 -36.89 10.28
C ARG A 5 -12.70 -36.69 8.79
N ALA A 6 -13.88 -36.16 8.47
CA ALA A 6 -14.18 -35.61 7.14
C ALA A 6 -14.42 -34.08 7.11
N HIS A 7 -14.00 -33.33 8.13
CA HIS A 7 -13.96 -31.86 8.04
C HIS A 7 -12.59 -31.41 7.56
N GLN A 8 -12.31 -31.60 6.26
CA GLN A 8 -11.35 -30.73 5.60
C GLN A 8 -12.00 -29.34 5.55
N GLY A 9 -11.59 -28.46 6.47
CA GLY A 9 -12.15 -27.11 6.56
C GLY A 9 -12.06 -26.41 5.22
N GLU A 10 -13.20 -26.01 4.68
CA GLU A 10 -13.30 -25.29 3.42
C GLU A 10 -12.40 -24.06 3.48
N LYS A 11 -11.49 -23.91 2.50
CA LYS A 11 -10.60 -22.76 2.40
C LYS A 11 -10.98 -21.94 1.19
N THR A 12 -11.26 -20.66 1.39
CA THR A 12 -11.46 -19.70 0.31
C THR A 12 -10.14 -18.98 0.03
N VAL A 13 -9.66 -19.06 -1.20
CA VAL A 13 -8.51 -18.28 -1.69
C VAL A 13 -9.04 -17.22 -2.64
N ILE A 14 -8.78 -15.94 -2.34
CA ILE A 14 -9.23 -14.80 -3.14
C ILE A 14 -8.00 -14.02 -3.60
N ALA A 15 -7.92 -13.76 -4.90
CA ALA A 15 -6.96 -12.81 -5.47
C ALA A 15 -7.66 -11.47 -5.75
N SER A 16 -6.94 -10.38 -5.59
CA SER A 16 -7.42 -9.04 -5.92
C SER A 16 -6.30 -8.25 -6.59
N SER A 17 -6.67 -7.46 -7.58
CA SER A 17 -5.79 -6.49 -8.23
C SER A 17 -6.50 -5.14 -8.26
N ALA A 18 -5.73 -4.09 -7.96
CA ALA A 18 -6.22 -2.72 -7.91
C ALA A 18 -7.37 -2.50 -6.90
N THR A 19 -8.11 -1.41 -7.10
CA THR A 19 -9.20 -0.97 -6.23
C THR A 19 -10.51 -0.97 -7.01
N SER A 20 -11.62 -1.25 -6.33
CA SER A 20 -12.96 -1.14 -6.92
C SER A 20 -13.39 0.32 -7.05
N THR A 21 -14.40 0.57 -7.89
CA THR A 21 -15.08 1.88 -7.95
C THR A 21 -15.53 2.29 -6.55
N GLY A 22 -15.07 3.46 -6.08
CA GLY A 22 -15.36 3.99 -4.74
C GLY A 22 -14.33 3.64 -3.65
N GLY A 23 -13.37 2.74 -3.92
CA GLY A 23 -12.35 2.35 -2.94
C GLY A 23 -11.48 3.52 -2.48
N TYR A 24 -11.12 4.44 -3.39
CA TYR A 24 -10.39 5.67 -3.03
C TYR A 24 -11.19 6.59 -2.11
N ARG A 25 -12.49 6.78 -2.36
CA ARG A 25 -13.34 7.61 -1.49
C ARG A 25 -13.33 7.08 -0.06
N LYS A 26 -13.56 5.77 0.10
CA LYS A 26 -13.52 5.11 1.41
C LYS A 26 -12.14 5.25 2.08
N ALA A 27 -11.06 5.13 1.32
CA ALA A 27 -9.70 5.31 1.84
C ALA A 27 -9.48 6.75 2.33
N VAL A 28 -9.92 7.76 1.57
CA VAL A 28 -9.84 9.18 1.97
C VAL A 28 -10.66 9.44 3.23
N ASP A 29 -11.88 8.90 3.32
CA ASP A 29 -12.75 9.06 4.50
C ASP A 29 -12.07 8.51 5.77
N LEU A 30 -11.42 7.34 5.67
CA LEU A 30 -10.67 6.75 6.79
C LEU A 30 -9.47 7.60 7.22
N ILE A 31 -8.78 8.23 6.27
CA ILE A 31 -7.67 9.15 6.56
C ILE A 31 -8.19 10.43 7.22
N ALA A 32 -9.25 11.01 6.67
CA ALA A 32 -9.86 12.25 7.17
C ALA A 32 -10.40 12.08 8.60
N GLN A 33 -10.94 10.91 8.93
CA GLN A 33 -11.41 10.58 10.28
C GLN A 33 -10.27 10.27 11.27
N GLY A 34 -9.01 10.23 10.81
CA GLY A 34 -7.87 9.84 11.63
C GLY A 34 -7.81 8.34 11.96
N ALA A 35 -8.73 7.54 11.41
CA ALA A 35 -8.73 6.08 11.56
C ALA A 35 -7.51 5.42 10.88
N VAL A 36 -6.93 6.09 9.87
CA VAL A 36 -5.70 5.67 9.20
C VAL A 36 -4.74 6.86 9.08
N ASN A 37 -3.54 6.74 9.65
CA ASN A 37 -2.48 7.72 9.49
C ASN A 37 -1.45 7.28 8.43
N VAL A 38 -1.53 7.88 7.24
CA VAL A 38 -0.61 7.58 6.13
C VAL A 38 0.66 8.43 6.14
N LYS A 39 0.75 9.49 6.96
CA LYS A 39 1.91 10.40 6.95
C LYS A 39 3.26 9.68 7.17
N PRO A 40 3.39 8.69 8.08
CA PRO A 40 4.65 7.97 8.28
C PRO A 40 5.14 7.18 7.06
N LEU A 41 4.26 6.89 6.09
CA LEU A 41 4.61 6.16 4.87
C LEU A 41 5.34 7.06 3.86
N ILE A 42 5.24 8.37 3.99
CA ILE A 42 5.95 9.33 3.14
C ILE A 42 7.39 9.42 3.65
N SER A 43 8.31 8.78 2.92
CA SER A 43 9.72 8.71 3.27
C SER A 43 10.52 9.90 2.75
N ALA A 44 10.03 10.62 1.73
CA ALA A 44 10.64 11.84 1.22
C ALA A 44 9.67 12.67 0.37
N LEU A 45 9.97 13.97 0.29
CA LEU A 45 9.47 14.92 -0.70
C LEU A 45 10.64 15.29 -1.61
N VAL A 46 10.46 15.20 -2.92
CA VAL A 46 11.50 15.45 -3.93
C VAL A 46 10.95 16.46 -4.95
N PRO A 47 11.71 17.52 -5.31
CA PRO A 47 11.26 18.47 -6.30
C PRO A 47 11.15 17.83 -7.69
N LEU A 48 10.30 18.39 -8.55
CA LEU A 48 9.96 17.77 -9.83
C LEU A 48 11.17 17.50 -10.73
N ASP A 49 12.12 18.44 -10.76
CA ASP A 49 13.36 18.38 -11.53
C ASP A 49 14.38 17.34 -11.03
N ARG A 50 14.14 16.76 -9.86
CA ARG A 50 14.97 15.71 -9.24
C ARG A 50 14.23 14.37 -9.09
N GLY A 51 13.03 14.27 -9.66
CA GLY A 51 12.16 13.12 -9.51
C GLY A 51 12.79 11.80 -9.99
N ILE A 52 13.71 11.86 -10.95
CA ILE A 52 14.41 10.69 -11.49
C ILE A 52 15.51 10.25 -10.52
N GLU A 53 16.51 11.09 -10.27
CA GLU A 53 17.72 10.74 -9.50
C GLU A 53 17.40 10.53 -8.02
N ASP A 54 16.65 11.46 -7.42
CA ASP A 54 16.39 11.47 -5.98
C ASP A 54 15.09 10.74 -5.61
N GLY A 55 14.21 10.51 -6.60
CA GLY A 55 12.96 9.75 -6.46
C GLY A 55 13.06 8.33 -6.99
N PHE A 56 12.96 8.16 -8.30
CA PHE A 56 12.85 6.85 -8.95
C PHE A 56 14.07 5.95 -8.73
N GLU A 57 15.29 6.44 -8.99
CA GLU A 57 16.51 5.65 -8.80
C GLU A 57 16.72 5.24 -7.35
N ARG A 58 16.44 6.17 -6.40
CA ARG A 58 16.44 5.86 -4.97
C ARG A 58 15.44 4.75 -4.63
N MET A 59 14.26 4.75 -5.25
CA MET A 59 13.28 3.66 -5.12
C MET A 59 13.73 2.34 -5.76
N LEU A 60 14.71 2.31 -6.66
CA LEU A 60 15.21 1.06 -7.25
C LEU A 60 16.30 0.38 -6.41
N ARG A 61 16.98 1.12 -5.52
CA ARG A 61 18.10 0.58 -4.72
C ARG A 61 17.66 -0.65 -3.89
N PRO A 62 18.45 -1.74 -3.84
CA PRO A 62 18.06 -2.98 -3.16
C PRO A 62 17.94 -2.82 -1.65
N ASN A 63 18.89 -2.09 -1.03
CA ASN A 63 18.84 -1.74 0.39
C ASN A 63 18.39 -0.29 0.54
N LYS A 64 17.11 -0.09 0.84
CA LYS A 64 16.51 1.24 1.02
C LYS A 64 15.52 1.22 2.19
N ASN A 65 15.56 2.28 2.99
CA ASN A 65 14.51 2.58 3.95
C ASN A 65 13.54 3.60 3.32
N VAL A 66 12.81 3.17 2.28
CA VAL A 66 11.91 4.01 1.50
C VAL A 66 10.63 3.23 1.21
N TYR A 67 9.49 3.84 1.56
CA TYR A 67 8.17 3.31 1.29
C TYR A 67 7.47 4.11 0.17
N ARG A 68 7.32 5.43 0.34
CA ARG A 68 6.76 6.33 -0.67
C ARG A 68 7.58 7.61 -0.77
N ILE A 69 7.95 7.99 -1.99
CA ILE A 69 8.48 9.33 -2.30
C ILE A 69 7.39 10.09 -3.03
N LEU A 70 7.12 11.32 -2.61
CA LEU A 70 6.26 12.24 -3.35
C LEU A 70 7.15 13.16 -4.18
N VAL A 71 6.84 13.25 -5.47
CA VAL A 71 7.54 14.13 -6.41
C VAL A 71 6.60 15.26 -6.79
N GLY A 72 7.08 16.49 -6.64
CA GLY A 72 6.32 17.68 -7.00
C GLY A 72 6.80 18.91 -6.26
N ASN A 73 6.19 20.05 -6.58
CA ASN A 73 6.40 21.29 -5.85
C ASN A 73 5.47 21.24 -4.64
N GLY A 74 6.05 20.99 -3.45
CA GLY A 74 5.34 21.20 -2.19
C GLY A 74 4.93 22.67 -2.03
#